data_AF-A0A846TND7-F1
#
_entry.id   AF-A0A846TND7-F1
#
_cell.length_a   1.000
_cell.length_b   1.000
_cell.length_c   1.000
_cell.angle_alpha   90.00
_cell.angle_beta   90.00
_cell.angle_gamma   90.00
#
_symmetry.space_group_name_H-M   'P 1'
#
loop_
_entity.id
_entity.type
_entity.pdbx_description
1 polymer ?
#
loop_
_entity_poly.entity_id
_entity_poly.type
_entity_poly.pdbx_seq_one_letter_code
_entity_poly.pdbx_strand_id
1 'polypeptide(L)'
;MASGKKTKPKKDRGAARRAKAAARGTSGGQSTARTPSQDAANAWRQGISTATAATVDQMTAHMQHVVLEQLEQFQAFPPFVVTAGRDGEFELESLSAEDLEQLDPAEALESLRARLKDTAPSLLGAVLAFPATLPDRSGASAVIAEVEHIDGVKLTLIQTYRLKGVNGAKKTHLEDAVVEPRDTTLLG
;
A
#
# COMPACT_ATOMS: atom_id res chain seq x y z
N MET A 1 -69.74 -43.12 -3.20
CA MET A 1 -68.28 -43.38 -3.20
C MET A 1 -67.84 -43.65 -4.62
N ALA A 2 -66.91 -42.84 -5.16
CA ALA A 2 -66.14 -43.17 -6.37
C ALA A 2 -64.90 -42.26 -6.41
N SER A 3 -63.72 -42.88 -6.42
CA SER A 3 -62.41 -42.28 -6.14
C SER A 3 -61.77 -41.65 -7.39
N GLY A 4 -61.40 -40.37 -7.32
CA GLY A 4 -60.60 -39.70 -8.36
C GLY A 4 -59.10 -39.81 -8.10
N LYS A 5 -58.38 -40.57 -8.93
CA LYS A 5 -56.91 -40.72 -8.88
C LYS A 5 -56.27 -39.69 -9.83
N LYS A 6 -55.67 -38.62 -9.30
CA LYS A 6 -54.91 -37.62 -10.09
C LYS A 6 -53.46 -38.07 -10.26
N THR A 7 -53.04 -38.18 -11.52
CA THR A 7 -51.67 -38.43 -12.01
C THR A 7 -50.77 -37.20 -11.79
N LYS A 8 -49.54 -37.40 -11.31
CA LYS A 8 -48.49 -36.37 -11.23
C LYS A 8 -47.71 -36.29 -12.56
N PRO A 9 -47.43 -35.10 -13.12
CA PRO A 9 -46.61 -34.97 -14.31
C PRO A 9 -45.10 -35.09 -14.00
N LYS A 10 -44.38 -35.68 -14.94
CA LYS A 10 -42.94 -35.98 -14.92
C LYS A 10 -42.15 -34.69 -15.14
N LYS A 11 -41.33 -34.27 -14.17
CA LYS A 11 -40.53 -33.03 -14.21
C LYS A 11 -39.31 -33.21 -15.13
N ASP A 12 -39.29 -32.51 -16.26
CA ASP A 12 -38.21 -32.48 -17.24
C ASP A 12 -36.88 -32.00 -16.64
N ARG A 13 -35.91 -32.93 -16.51
CA ARG A 13 -34.54 -32.67 -16.03
C ARG A 13 -33.66 -31.91 -17.02
N GLY A 14 -34.15 -31.60 -18.22
CA GLY A 14 -33.39 -30.94 -19.28
C GLY A 14 -33.27 -29.42 -19.17
N ALA A 15 -34.24 -28.75 -18.54
CA ALA A 15 -34.26 -27.28 -18.45
C ALA A 15 -33.25 -26.72 -17.42
N ALA A 16 -33.08 -27.41 -16.29
CA ALA A 16 -32.15 -26.99 -15.23
C ALA A 16 -30.67 -27.07 -15.64
N ARG A 17 -30.32 -27.96 -16.58
CA ARG A 17 -28.94 -28.08 -17.09
C ARG A 17 -28.57 -26.96 -18.07
N ARG A 18 -29.52 -26.44 -18.86
CA ARG A 18 -29.28 -25.31 -19.77
C ARG A 18 -29.15 -23.97 -19.04
N ALA A 19 -29.89 -23.76 -17.95
CA ALA A 19 -29.73 -22.56 -17.11
C ALA A 19 -28.35 -22.50 -16.42
N LYS A 20 -27.75 -23.64 -16.08
CA LYS A 20 -26.43 -23.69 -15.43
C LYS A 20 -25.24 -23.47 -16.38
N ALA A 21 -25.46 -23.60 -17.70
CA ALA A 21 -24.45 -23.31 -18.72
C ALA A 21 -24.43 -21.82 -19.10
N ALA A 22 -25.59 -21.13 -19.07
CA ALA A 22 -25.65 -19.68 -19.30
C ALA A 22 -25.08 -18.85 -18.13
N ALA A 23 -25.09 -19.37 -16.91
CA ALA A 23 -24.49 -18.70 -15.74
C ALA A 23 -22.96 -18.86 -15.64
N ARG A 24 -22.34 -19.70 -16.48
CA ARG A 24 -20.87 -19.93 -16.49
C ARG A 24 -20.16 -19.23 -17.64
N GLY A 25 -20.89 -18.50 -18.48
CA GLY A 25 -20.36 -17.84 -19.68
C GLY A 25 -20.01 -16.35 -19.54
N THR A 26 -20.19 -15.76 -18.34
CA THR A 26 -19.93 -14.32 -18.14
C THR A 26 -19.10 -14.10 -16.88
N SER A 27 -17.96 -14.78 -16.77
CA SER A 27 -16.83 -14.28 -15.99
C SER A 27 -16.06 -13.25 -16.85
N GLY A 28 -16.77 -12.23 -17.33
CA GLY A 28 -16.12 -10.99 -17.73
C GLY A 28 -15.70 -10.33 -16.43
N GLY A 29 -14.40 -10.16 -16.23
CA GLY A 29 -13.86 -9.51 -15.04
C GLY A 29 -14.63 -8.22 -14.80
N GLN A 30 -15.30 -8.15 -13.65
CA GLN A 30 -15.79 -6.89 -13.14
C GLN A 30 -14.56 -6.02 -12.95
N SER A 31 -14.27 -5.15 -13.93
CA SER A 31 -13.53 -3.94 -13.68
C SER A 31 -14.41 -3.14 -12.71
N THR A 32 -14.22 -3.38 -11.42
CA THR A 32 -14.72 -2.50 -10.36
C THR A 32 -14.26 -1.10 -10.75
N ALA A 33 -15.22 -0.22 -11.07
CA ALA A 33 -14.92 1.17 -11.37
C ALA A 33 -14.09 1.71 -10.20
N ARG A 34 -12.91 2.25 -10.50
CA ARG A 34 -12.01 2.82 -9.49
C ARG A 34 -12.75 3.95 -8.79
N THR A 35 -12.54 4.08 -7.49
CA THR A 35 -13.11 5.21 -6.76
C THR A 35 -12.36 6.49 -7.15
N PRO A 36 -13.00 7.68 -7.04
CA PRO A 36 -12.30 8.94 -7.26
C PRO A 36 -11.03 9.11 -6.42
N SER A 37 -10.98 8.51 -5.23
CA SER A 37 -9.77 8.47 -4.39
C SER A 37 -8.66 7.62 -5.00
N GLN A 38 -8.99 6.46 -5.59
CA GLN A 38 -8.03 5.62 -6.30
C GLN A 38 -7.56 6.29 -7.59
N ASP A 39 -8.43 6.98 -8.31
CA ASP A 39 -8.04 7.72 -9.52
C ASP A 39 -7.13 8.91 -9.18
N ALA A 40 -7.41 9.66 -8.12
CA ALA A 40 -6.52 10.70 -7.62
C ALA A 40 -5.17 10.13 -7.17
N ALA A 41 -5.17 9.02 -6.43
CA ALA A 41 -3.95 8.32 -6.01
C ALA A 41 -3.13 7.76 -7.19
N ASN A 42 -3.74 7.60 -8.36
CA ASN A 42 -3.08 7.12 -9.57
C ASN A 42 -2.69 8.26 -10.54
N ALA A 43 -3.04 9.52 -10.23
CA ALA A 43 -2.81 10.65 -11.11
C ALA A 43 -1.32 10.91 -11.38
N TRP A 44 -0.45 10.63 -10.41
CA TRP A 44 1.01 10.76 -10.57
C TRP A 44 1.59 9.82 -11.63
N ARG A 45 0.86 8.76 -12.02
CA ARG A 45 1.29 7.84 -13.08
C ARG A 45 1.13 8.45 -14.48
N GLN A 46 0.47 9.60 -14.61
CA GLN A 46 0.33 10.28 -15.90
C GLN A 46 1.65 10.92 -16.31
N GLY A 47 2.17 10.56 -17.49
CA GLY A 47 3.38 11.16 -18.05
C GLY A 47 4.70 10.56 -17.59
N ILE A 48 4.67 9.49 -16.79
CA ILE A 48 5.88 8.73 -16.41
C ILE A 48 5.95 7.39 -17.15
N SER A 49 7.15 6.81 -17.22
CA SER A 49 7.34 5.51 -17.84
C SER A 49 6.71 4.38 -16.98
N THR A 50 6.32 3.29 -17.63
CA THR A 50 5.80 2.10 -16.93
C THR A 50 6.85 1.47 -16.01
N ALA A 51 8.14 1.56 -16.37
CA ALA A 51 9.24 1.08 -15.55
C ALA A 51 9.39 1.93 -14.28
N THR A 52 9.39 3.25 -14.41
CA THR A 52 9.41 4.20 -13.28
C THR A 52 8.25 3.93 -12.32
N ALA A 53 7.04 3.77 -12.86
CA ALA A 53 5.86 3.47 -12.05
C ALA A 53 6.01 2.14 -11.29
N ALA A 54 6.53 1.10 -11.96
CA ALA A 54 6.76 -0.21 -11.34
C ALA A 54 7.80 -0.14 -10.21
N THR A 55 8.90 0.59 -10.40
CA THR A 55 9.92 0.79 -9.34
C THR A 55 9.32 1.50 -8.13
N VAL A 56 8.55 2.57 -8.34
CA VAL A 56 7.87 3.29 -7.25
C VAL A 56 6.86 2.40 -6.51
N ASP A 57 6.07 1.61 -7.26
CA ASP A 57 5.13 0.65 -6.69
C ASP A 57 5.86 -0.43 -5.85
N GLN A 58 7.01 -0.92 -6.32
CA GLN A 58 7.84 -1.90 -5.61
C GLN A 58 8.45 -1.32 -4.33
N MET A 59 9.04 -0.11 -4.37
CA MET A 59 9.56 0.54 -3.16
C MET A 59 8.45 0.74 -2.12
N THR A 60 7.28 1.21 -2.56
CA THR A 60 6.13 1.44 -1.68
C THR A 60 5.61 0.11 -1.09
N ALA A 61 5.56 -0.96 -1.88
CA ALA A 61 5.17 -2.28 -1.38
C ALA A 61 6.17 -2.82 -0.34
N HIS A 62 7.48 -2.64 -0.58
CA HIS A 62 8.52 -3.03 0.39
C HIS A 62 8.36 -2.23 1.69
N MET A 63 8.18 -0.92 1.59
CA MET A 63 7.91 -0.07 2.75
C MET A 63 6.67 -0.53 3.52
N GLN A 64 5.55 -0.82 2.84
CA GLN A 64 4.33 -1.31 3.49
C GLN A 64 4.57 -2.63 4.21
N HIS A 65 5.36 -3.53 3.62
CA HIS A 65 5.71 -4.80 4.22
C HIS A 65 6.50 -4.60 5.53
N VAL A 66 7.53 -3.77 5.52
CA VAL A 66 8.34 -3.44 6.70
C VAL A 66 7.48 -2.80 7.80
N VAL A 67 6.63 -1.83 7.44
CA VAL A 67 5.71 -1.19 8.40
C VAL A 67 4.77 -2.21 9.03
N LEU A 68 4.19 -3.10 8.24
CA LEU A 68 3.28 -4.14 8.73
C LEU A 68 3.99 -5.07 9.72
N GLU A 69 5.16 -5.58 9.35
CA GLU A 69 5.96 -6.47 10.19
C GLU A 69 6.30 -5.82 11.54
N GLN A 70 6.82 -4.59 11.50
CA GLN A 70 7.18 -3.84 12.70
C GLN A 70 5.97 -3.53 13.58
N LEU A 71 4.83 -3.12 13.00
CA LEU A 71 3.61 -2.85 13.75
C LEU A 71 2.99 -4.13 14.35
N GLU A 72 3.07 -5.26 13.67
CA GLU A 72 2.56 -6.53 14.21
C GLU A 72 3.43 -7.07 15.33
N GLN A 73 4.75 -6.93 15.22
CA GLN A 73 5.70 -7.44 16.21
C GLN A 73 5.86 -6.50 17.40
N PHE A 74 6.00 -5.20 17.17
CA PHE A 74 6.40 -4.21 18.16
C PHE A 74 5.35 -3.12 18.43
N GLN A 75 4.29 -3.04 17.60
CA GLN A 75 3.24 -2.00 17.67
C GLN A 75 3.75 -0.57 17.43
N ALA A 76 4.99 -0.43 16.97
CA ALA A 76 5.63 0.81 16.60
C ALA A 76 6.69 0.48 15.54
N PHE A 77 7.13 1.50 14.81
CA PHE A 77 8.26 1.42 13.89
C PHE A 77 9.02 2.74 13.93
N PRO A 78 10.36 2.72 13.91
CA PRO A 78 11.16 3.94 13.77
C PRO A 78 11.15 4.45 12.33
N PRO A 79 11.62 5.68 12.07
CA PRO A 79 11.91 6.12 10.71
C PRO A 79 12.90 5.19 9.99
N PHE A 80 12.66 4.94 8.71
CA PHE A 80 13.53 4.12 7.87
C PHE A 80 13.40 4.51 6.40
N VAL A 81 14.33 4.02 5.59
CA VAL A 81 14.40 4.29 4.15
C VAL A 81 14.41 2.97 3.39
N VAL A 82 13.62 2.89 2.32
CA VAL A 82 13.82 1.89 1.25
C VAL A 82 14.46 2.59 0.08
N THR A 83 15.61 2.13 -0.37
CA THR A 83 16.29 2.65 -1.55
C THR A 83 16.16 1.69 -2.73
N ALA A 84 16.13 2.23 -3.94
CA ALA A 84 16.25 1.46 -5.18
C ALA A 84 17.56 1.86 -5.87
N GLY A 85 18.50 0.92 -5.95
CA GLY A 85 19.79 1.10 -6.59
C GLY A 85 19.69 1.06 -8.11
N ARG A 86 20.71 1.62 -8.79
CA ARG A 86 20.84 1.54 -10.26
C ARG A 86 21.16 0.15 -10.79
N ASP A 87 21.62 -0.74 -9.92
CA ASP A 87 21.80 -2.17 -10.14
C ASP A 87 20.47 -2.94 -10.12
N GLY A 88 19.37 -2.31 -9.69
CA GLY A 88 18.04 -2.90 -9.60
C GLY A 88 17.74 -3.57 -8.26
N GLU A 89 18.67 -3.48 -7.30
CA GLU A 89 18.48 -4.01 -5.95
C GLU A 89 17.76 -3.00 -5.06
N PHE A 90 17.05 -3.51 -4.06
CA PHE A 90 16.36 -2.70 -3.05
C PHE A 90 16.99 -2.94 -1.70
N GLU A 91 17.34 -1.86 -1.01
CA GLU A 91 17.93 -1.93 0.32
C GLU A 91 17.03 -1.26 1.36
N LEU A 92 17.07 -1.78 2.58
CA LEU A 92 16.41 -1.20 3.75
C LEU A 92 17.48 -0.57 4.64
N GLU A 93 17.38 0.73 4.82
CA GLU A 93 18.27 1.50 5.67
C GLU A 93 17.51 2.05 6.87
N SER A 94 18.10 1.92 8.06
CA SER A 94 17.58 2.52 9.29
C SER A 94 18.73 3.02 10.14
N LEU A 95 18.41 3.87 11.12
CA LEU A 95 19.38 4.25 12.14
C LEU A 95 19.65 3.08 13.09
N SER A 96 20.81 3.09 13.74
CA SER A 96 21.09 2.09 14.76
C SER A 96 20.14 2.24 15.94
N ALA A 97 19.94 1.18 16.72
CA ALA A 97 19.12 1.25 17.93
C ALA A 97 19.64 2.32 18.91
N GLU A 98 20.98 2.45 19.02
CA GLU A 98 21.62 3.47 19.86
C GLU A 98 21.30 4.89 19.38
N ASP A 99 21.37 5.15 18.07
CA ASP A 99 21.02 6.46 17.50
C ASP A 99 19.53 6.79 17.73
N LEU A 100 18.64 5.80 17.59
CA LEU A 100 17.19 5.98 17.78
C LEU A 100 16.81 6.26 19.24
N GLU A 101 17.62 5.82 20.20
CA GLU A 101 17.43 6.11 21.63
C GLU A 101 17.96 7.50 22.02
N GLN A 102 18.97 8.00 21.30
CA GLN A 102 19.64 9.27 21.60
C GLN A 102 19.05 10.48 20.87
N LEU A 103 18.60 10.28 19.64
CA LEU A 103 18.07 11.35 18.79
C LEU A 103 16.58 11.55 19.03
N ASP A 104 16.13 12.80 18.94
CA ASP A 104 14.71 13.06 18.83
C ASP A 104 14.19 12.62 17.45
N PRO A 105 12.87 12.39 17.28
CA PRO A 105 12.33 11.91 16.01
C PRO A 105 12.63 12.82 14.81
N ALA A 106 12.75 14.13 15.04
CA ALA A 106 13.06 15.09 13.97
C ALA A 106 14.53 14.99 13.52
N GLU A 107 15.48 14.90 14.46
CA GLU A 107 16.89 14.70 14.16
C GLU A 107 17.16 13.34 13.51
N ALA A 108 16.45 12.29 13.93
CA ALA A 108 16.52 10.97 13.30
C ALA A 108 16.09 11.04 11.81
N LEU A 109 15.01 11.76 11.52
CA LEU A 109 14.54 11.98 10.15
C LEU A 109 15.53 12.78 9.31
N GLU A 110 16.04 13.88 9.83
CA GLU A 110 17.04 14.70 9.14
C GLU A 110 18.33 13.92 8.89
N SER A 111 18.73 13.05 9.81
CA SER A 111 19.89 12.16 9.65
C SER A 111 19.71 11.19 8.48
N LEU A 112 18.52 10.57 8.36
CA LEU A 112 18.22 9.70 7.21
C LEU A 112 18.16 10.47 5.89
N ARG A 113 17.58 11.68 5.90
CA ARG A 113 17.57 12.58 4.72
C ARG A 113 18.98 12.97 4.29
N ALA A 114 19.88 13.25 5.25
CA ALA A 114 21.27 13.56 4.96
C ALA A 114 21.99 12.37 4.31
N ARG A 115 21.84 11.17 4.88
CA ARG A 115 22.40 9.93 4.30
C ARG A 115 21.90 9.69 2.88
N LEU A 116 20.60 9.88 2.65
CA LEU A 116 19.99 9.76 1.32
C LEU A 116 20.60 10.72 0.30
N LYS A 117 20.91 11.96 0.69
CA LYS A 117 21.55 12.94 -0.20
C LYS A 117 22.98 12.51 -0.56
N ASP A 118 23.71 11.94 0.39
CA ASP A 118 25.07 11.46 0.17
C ASP A 118 25.09 10.26 -0.80
N THR A 119 24.09 9.38 -0.73
CA THR A 119 23.98 8.19 -1.58
C THR A 119 23.17 8.39 -2.86
N ALA A 120 22.47 9.53 -3.02
CA ALA A 120 21.61 9.82 -4.16
C ALA A 120 22.22 9.58 -5.56
N PRO A 121 23.51 9.85 -5.83
CA PRO A 121 24.10 9.62 -7.15
C PRO A 121 24.03 8.16 -7.63
N SER A 122 23.99 7.19 -6.70
CA SER A 122 23.87 5.75 -7.00
C SER A 122 22.44 5.22 -7.05
N LEU A 123 21.44 6.05 -6.71
CA LEU A 123 20.05 5.62 -6.60
C LEU A 123 19.24 5.93 -7.86
N LEU A 124 18.19 5.14 -8.06
CA LEU A 124 17.06 5.44 -8.95
C LEU A 124 15.92 6.10 -8.19
N GLY A 125 15.71 5.71 -6.94
CA GLY A 125 14.67 6.26 -6.10
C GLY A 125 14.83 5.90 -4.64
N ALA A 126 14.03 6.55 -3.80
CA ALA A 126 13.97 6.28 -2.37
C ALA A 126 12.57 6.51 -1.82
N VAL A 127 12.25 5.80 -0.75
CA VAL A 127 11.06 5.99 0.09
C VAL A 127 11.53 6.16 1.53
N LEU A 128 11.40 7.37 2.08
CA LEU A 128 11.62 7.63 3.50
C LEU A 128 10.28 7.55 4.23
N ALA A 129 10.12 6.57 5.12
CA ALA A 129 8.89 6.32 5.85
C ALA A 129 9.05 6.56 7.35
N PHE A 130 8.02 7.14 7.97
CA PHE A 130 8.02 7.45 9.39
C PHE A 130 6.63 7.48 10.00
N PRO A 131 6.52 7.20 11.31
CA PRO A 131 5.25 7.26 12.02
C PRO A 131 4.82 8.72 12.25
N ALA A 132 3.53 8.98 12.12
CA ALA A 132 2.94 10.27 12.42
C ALA A 132 1.56 10.12 13.09
N THR A 133 1.14 11.20 13.77
CA THR A 133 -0.21 11.34 14.32
C THR A 133 -0.90 12.49 13.59
N LEU A 134 -2.00 12.20 12.90
CA LEU A 134 -2.70 13.16 12.03
C LEU A 134 -3.71 14.00 12.84
N PRO A 135 -3.49 15.33 12.99
CA PRO A 135 -4.37 16.18 13.80
C PRO A 135 -5.73 16.44 13.13
N ASP A 136 -5.76 16.48 11.80
CA ASP A 136 -6.97 16.63 10.97
C ASP A 136 -7.89 15.40 11.03
N ARG A 137 -7.37 14.25 11.48
CA ARG A 137 -8.11 12.98 11.60
C ARG A 137 -8.23 12.49 13.03
N SER A 138 -8.48 13.41 13.96
CA SER A 138 -8.73 13.10 15.38
C SER A 138 -7.56 12.36 16.06
N GLY A 139 -6.32 12.60 15.62
CA GLY A 139 -5.14 11.93 16.17
C GLY A 139 -4.95 10.50 15.66
N ALA A 140 -5.43 10.18 14.46
CA ALA A 140 -5.19 8.87 13.85
C ALA A 140 -3.69 8.63 13.62
N SER A 141 -3.22 7.42 13.93
CA SER A 141 -1.86 6.99 13.58
C SER A 141 -1.76 6.72 12.08
N ALA A 142 -0.67 7.18 11.48
CA ALA A 142 -0.39 7.00 10.06
C ALA A 142 1.10 6.71 9.84
N VAL A 143 1.39 6.03 8.74
CA VAL A 143 2.69 6.14 8.10
C VAL A 143 2.62 7.30 7.11
N ILE A 144 3.62 8.17 7.18
CA ILE A 144 3.90 9.14 6.12
C ILE A 144 5.16 8.65 5.42
N ALA A 145 5.12 8.63 4.10
CA ALA A 145 6.25 8.25 3.27
C ALA A 145 6.52 9.32 2.23
N GLU A 146 7.75 9.82 2.22
CA GLU A 146 8.26 10.69 1.17
C GLU A 146 8.87 9.79 0.09
N VAL A 147 8.39 9.90 -1.13
CA VAL A 147 8.80 9.05 -2.25
C VAL A 147 9.42 9.93 -3.33
N GLU A 148 10.61 9.56 -3.78
CA GLU A 148 11.25 10.21 -4.91
C GLU A 148 11.84 9.20 -5.89
N HIS A 149 11.74 9.51 -7.18
CA HIS A 149 12.43 8.81 -8.27
C HIS A 149 13.16 9.82 -9.14
N ILE A 150 14.32 9.45 -9.67
CA ILE A 150 15.19 10.29 -10.50
C ILE A 150 14.51 10.81 -11.78
N ASP A 151 13.49 10.09 -12.25
CA ASP A 151 12.65 10.48 -13.39
C ASP A 151 11.58 11.55 -13.05
N GLY A 152 11.74 12.26 -11.93
CA GLY A 152 10.91 13.41 -11.55
C GLY A 152 9.64 13.07 -10.76
N VAL A 153 9.51 11.85 -10.24
CA VAL A 153 8.41 11.50 -9.32
C VAL A 153 8.76 12.04 -7.94
N LYS A 154 7.88 12.86 -7.36
CA LYS A 154 8.00 13.39 -5.98
C LYS A 154 6.64 13.36 -5.31
N LEU A 155 6.47 12.46 -4.36
CA LEU A 155 5.18 12.18 -3.73
C LEU A 155 5.30 12.15 -2.22
N THR A 156 4.21 12.52 -1.57
CA THR A 156 3.95 12.21 -0.17
C THR A 156 2.81 11.20 -0.14
N LEU A 157 3.07 10.05 0.45
CA LEU A 157 2.08 9.01 0.70
C LEU A 157 1.68 9.05 2.17
N ILE A 158 0.38 9.18 2.44
CA ILE A 158 -0.18 9.20 3.79
C ILE A 158 -1.12 8.01 3.91
N GLN A 159 -0.78 7.09 4.81
CA GLN A 159 -1.57 5.88 5.01
C GLN A 159 -1.88 5.66 6.49
N THR A 160 -3.14 5.86 6.85
CA THR A 160 -3.64 5.63 8.21
C THR A 160 -3.65 4.14 8.53
N TYR A 161 -3.40 3.80 9.79
CA TYR A 161 -3.44 2.42 10.25
C TYR A 161 -4.12 2.27 11.60
N ARG A 162 -4.65 1.07 11.85
CA ARG A 162 -5.30 0.70 13.11
C ARG A 162 -4.76 -0.63 13.61
N LEU A 163 -4.32 -0.66 14.87
CA LEU A 163 -3.97 -1.89 15.57
C LEU A 163 -5.25 -2.46 16.20
N LYS A 164 -5.70 -3.63 15.74
CA LYS A 164 -6.88 -4.31 16.30
C LYS A 164 -6.49 -5.67 16.86
N GLY A 165 -6.95 -5.97 18.07
CA GLY A 165 -6.93 -7.33 18.58
C GLY A 165 -8.00 -8.17 17.87
N VAL A 166 -7.59 -9.20 17.15
CA VAL A 166 -8.48 -10.23 16.58
C VAL A 166 -8.15 -11.56 17.26
N ASN A 167 -9.08 -12.09 18.04
CA ASN A 167 -8.93 -13.38 18.73
C ASN A 167 -7.65 -13.48 19.61
N GLY A 168 -7.27 -12.38 20.29
CA GLY A 168 -6.07 -12.33 21.13
C GLY A 168 -4.76 -12.03 20.38
N ALA A 169 -4.74 -12.11 19.05
CA ALA A 169 -3.62 -11.68 18.23
C ALA A 169 -3.82 -10.22 17.77
N LYS A 170 -2.83 -9.35 17.95
CA LYS A 170 -2.87 -7.99 17.40
C LYS A 170 -2.58 -8.06 15.91
N LYS A 171 -3.49 -7.52 15.08
CA LYS A 171 -3.32 -7.38 13.64
C LYS A 171 -3.33 -5.91 13.27
N THR A 172 -2.49 -5.57 12.31
CA THR A 172 -2.43 -4.22 11.74
C THR A 172 -3.35 -4.14 10.53
N HIS A 173 -4.14 -3.07 10.46
CA HIS A 173 -4.96 -2.77 9.28
C HIS A 173 -4.52 -1.43 8.70
N LEU A 174 -3.92 -1.44 7.52
CA LEU A 174 -3.65 -0.24 6.73
C LEU A 174 -4.89 0.16 5.94
N GLU A 175 -5.22 1.44 5.91
CA GLU A 175 -6.27 1.98 5.05
C GLU A 175 -5.72 2.31 3.65
N ASP A 176 -6.59 2.75 2.75
CA ASP A 176 -6.15 3.21 1.43
C ASP A 176 -5.23 4.43 1.59
N ALA A 177 -4.09 4.39 0.90
CA ALA A 177 -3.14 5.48 0.89
C ALA A 177 -3.69 6.70 0.13
N VAL A 178 -3.47 7.88 0.70
CA VAL A 178 -3.62 9.16 0.01
C VAL A 178 -2.26 9.53 -0.57
N VAL A 179 -2.23 9.92 -1.85
CA VAL A 179 -1.01 10.32 -2.54
C VAL A 179 -1.13 11.78 -2.94
N GLU A 180 -0.15 12.57 -2.53
CA GLU A 180 -0.07 14.01 -2.78
C GLU A 180 1.26 14.34 -3.48
N PRO A 181 1.29 15.32 -4.40
CA PRO A 181 2.56 15.81 -4.93
C PRO A 181 3.40 16.44 -3.83
N ARG A 182 4.73 16.32 -3.94
CA ARG A 182 5.68 16.91 -3.00
C ARG A 182 6.58 17.91 -3.70
N ASP A 183 6.71 19.10 -3.11
CA ASP A 183 7.53 20.19 -3.67
C ASP A 183 9.02 20.06 -3.28
N THR A 184 9.31 19.40 -2.17
CA THR A 184 10.68 19.22 -1.66
C THR A 184 11.33 17.96 -2.23
N THR A 185 12.67 17.95 -2.23
CA THR A 185 13.52 16.88 -2.77
C THR A 185 14.15 16.09 -1.63
N LEU A 186 14.11 14.75 -1.72
CA LEU A 186 14.89 13.80 -0.92
C LEU A 186 16.31 13.62 -1.46
N LEU A 187 16.47 13.51 -2.79
CA LEU A 187 17.71 13.05 -3.43
C LEU A 187 18.73 14.16 -3.79
N GLY A 188 18.53 15.40 -3.35
CA GLY A 188 19.38 16.56 -3.68
C GLY A 188 18.80 17.49 -4.72
#